data_AF-A0A4R2H5W4-F1
#
_entry.id   AF-A0A4R2H5W4-F1
#
_cell.length_a   1.000
_cell.length_b   1.000
_cell.length_c   1.000
_cell.angle_alpha   90.00
_cell.angle_beta   90.00
_cell.angle_gamma   90.00
#
_symmetry.space_group_name_H-M   'P 1'
#
loop_
_entity.id
_entity.type
_entity.pdbx_description
1 polymer ?
#
loop_
_entity_poly.entity_id
_entity_poly.type
_entity_poly.pdbx_seq_one_letter_code
_entity_poly.pdbx_strand_id
1 'polypeptide(L)'
;MTDWETLRALADEGNEKALDRLADLADERDDVEALSGLLDEGCERAGEHLTRRAVAANDLLELQRIRDAGYDEAGEVLDRLLD
;
A
#
# COMPACT_ATOMS: atom_id res chain seq x y z
N MET A 1 22.25 -1.36 -1.26
CA MET A 1 21.68 -0.02 -1.50
C MET A 1 20.90 -0.16 -2.79
N THR A 2 19.59 -0.33 -2.69
CA THR A 2 18.72 -0.23 -3.87
C THR A 2 18.14 1.16 -3.80
N ASP A 3 18.56 2.02 -4.70
CA ASP A 3 18.17 3.42 -4.68
C ASP A 3 16.70 3.54 -5.07
N TRP A 4 15.93 4.27 -4.25
CA TRP A 4 14.50 4.51 -4.46
C TRP A 4 14.22 5.01 -5.88
N GLU A 5 15.03 5.96 -6.37
CA GLU A 5 14.93 6.50 -7.72
C GLU A 5 15.13 5.44 -8.80
N THR A 6 16.02 4.46 -8.59
CA THR A 6 16.24 3.37 -9.56
C THR A 6 15.04 2.45 -9.61
N LEU A 7 14.47 2.09 -8.45
CA LEU A 7 13.25 1.28 -8.40
C LEU A 7 12.06 2.03 -9.00
N ARG A 8 11.96 3.35 -8.76
CA ARG A 8 10.92 4.19 -9.32
C ARG A 8 10.99 4.21 -10.84
N ALA A 9 12.16 4.47 -11.41
CA ALA A 9 12.36 4.44 -12.85
C ALA A 9 12.00 3.08 -13.48
N LEU A 10 12.34 1.97 -12.81
CA LEU A 10 11.95 0.64 -13.27
C LEU A 10 10.43 0.41 -13.18
N ALA A 11 9.79 0.84 -12.09
CA ALA A 11 8.35 0.74 -11.91
C ALA A 11 7.59 1.58 -12.97
N ASP A 12 8.07 2.79 -13.27
CA ASP A 12 7.56 3.65 -14.34
C ASP A 12 7.72 2.99 -15.73
N GLU A 13 8.72 2.13 -15.91
CA GLU A 13 8.91 1.32 -17.13
C GLU A 13 8.02 0.05 -17.15
N GLY A 14 7.19 -0.14 -16.12
CA GLY A 14 6.27 -1.28 -15.98
C GLY A 14 6.81 -2.47 -15.19
N ASN A 15 7.90 -2.29 -14.44
CA ASN A 15 8.45 -3.36 -13.61
C ASN A 15 7.67 -3.50 -12.29
N GLU A 16 6.71 -4.42 -12.27
CA GLU A 16 5.86 -4.71 -11.10
C GLU A 16 6.68 -5.08 -9.86
N LYS A 17 7.79 -5.83 -10.00
CA LYS A 17 8.66 -6.18 -8.86
C LYS A 17 9.37 -4.97 -8.28
N ALA A 18 9.67 -3.98 -9.11
CA ALA A 18 10.26 -2.74 -8.63
C ALA A 18 9.22 -1.93 -7.84
N LEU A 19 7.97 -1.90 -8.31
CA LEU A 19 6.84 -1.29 -7.62
C LEU A 19 6.58 -1.94 -6.25
N ASP A 20 6.55 -3.27 -6.20
CA ASP A 20 6.44 -4.03 -4.95
C ASP A 20 7.58 -3.72 -3.98
N ARG A 21 8.81 -3.58 -4.49
CA ARG A 21 9.96 -3.26 -3.65
C ARG A 21 9.93 -1.81 -3.16
N LEU A 22 9.35 -0.88 -3.92
CA LEU A 22 9.08 0.48 -3.43
C LEU A 22 8.07 0.44 -2.28
N ALA A 23 7.01 -0.35 -2.40
CA ALA A 23 6.01 -0.50 -1.33
C ALA A 23 6.65 -1.05 -0.06
N ASP A 24 7.46 -2.11 -0.16
CA ASP A 24 8.21 -2.62 0.99
C ASP A 24 9.12 -1.55 1.62
N LEU A 25 9.88 -0.81 0.82
CA LEU A 25 10.78 0.23 1.31
C LEU A 25 10.02 1.39 1.96
N ALA A 26 8.83 1.72 1.47
CA ALA A 26 7.96 2.73 2.07
C ALA A 26 7.42 2.25 3.42
N ASP A 27 6.97 1.00 3.52
CA ASP A 27 6.55 0.39 4.79
C ASP A 27 7.70 0.34 5.81
N GLU A 28 8.90 -0.09 5.38
CA GLU A 28 10.12 -0.09 6.20
C GLU A 28 10.47 1.31 6.74
N ARG A 29 10.04 2.37 6.05
CA ARG A 29 10.27 3.78 6.41
C ARG A 29 9.10 4.42 7.16
N ASP A 30 8.01 3.69 7.37
CA ASP A 30 6.76 4.23 7.91
C ASP A 30 6.15 5.33 7.01
N ASP A 31 6.46 5.32 5.72
CA ASP A 31 6.05 6.35 4.76
C ASP A 31 4.67 6.01 4.16
N VAL A 32 3.64 6.41 4.91
CA VAL A 32 2.23 6.19 4.52
C VAL A 32 1.86 6.98 3.26
N GLU A 33 2.42 8.17 3.05
CA GLU A 33 2.15 8.96 1.85
C GLU A 33 2.69 8.26 0.60
N ALA A 34 3.92 7.72 0.67
CA ALA A 34 4.50 6.95 -0.43
C ALA A 34 3.69 5.67 -0.70
N LEU A 35 3.28 4.93 0.34
CA LEU A 35 2.41 3.77 0.18
C LEU A 35 1.08 4.12 -0.47
N SER A 36 0.43 5.21 -0.04
CA SER A 36 -0.82 5.67 -0.63
C SER A 36 -0.66 5.99 -2.12
N GLY A 37 0.40 6.70 -2.49
CA GLY A 37 0.66 7.00 -3.90
C GLY A 37 0.85 5.73 -4.73
N LEU A 38 1.61 4.75 -4.21
CA LEU A 38 1.81 3.47 -4.88
C LEU A 38 0.49 2.68 -5.04
N LEU A 39 -0.39 2.72 -4.04
CA LEU A 39 -1.71 2.10 -4.11
C LEU A 39 -2.59 2.79 -5.17
N ASP A 40 -2.58 4.12 -5.23
CA ASP A 40 -3.31 4.89 -6.25
C ASP A 40 -2.80 4.58 -7.67
N GLU A 41 -1.54 4.15 -7.80
CA GLU A 41 -0.93 3.65 -9.05
C GLU A 41 -1.25 2.17 -9.34
N GLY A 42 -1.97 1.48 -8.46
CA GLY A 42 -2.38 0.08 -8.60
C GLY A 42 -1.44 -0.94 -7.96
N CYS A 43 -0.55 -0.53 -7.04
CA CYS A 43 0.32 -1.46 -6.32
C CYS A 43 -0.46 -2.22 -5.23
N GLU A 44 -0.78 -3.49 -5.47
CA GLU A 44 -1.46 -4.36 -4.50
C GLU A 44 -0.66 -4.50 -3.20
N ARG A 45 0.68 -4.58 -3.30
CA ARG A 45 1.58 -4.69 -2.14
C ARG A 45 1.50 -3.47 -1.22
N ALA A 46 1.29 -2.28 -1.77
CA ALA A 46 1.09 -1.07 -0.97
C ALA A 46 -0.26 -1.12 -0.22
N GLY A 47 -1.31 -1.63 -0.87
CA GLY A 47 -2.62 -1.88 -0.25
C GLY A 47 -2.54 -2.85 0.93
N GLU A 48 -1.77 -3.95 0.79
CA GLU A 48 -1.54 -4.91 1.87
C GLU A 48 -0.90 -4.25 3.09
N HIS A 49 0.19 -3.49 2.88
CA HIS A 49 0.90 -2.79 3.96
C HIS A 49 0.02 -1.76 4.66
N LEU A 50 -0.69 -0.93 3.89
CA LEU A 50 -1.62 0.07 4.43
C LEU A 50 -2.74 -0.60 5.24
N THR A 51 -3.33 -1.69 4.72
CA THR A 51 -4.39 -2.44 5.39
C THR A 51 -3.90 -2.98 6.72
N ARG A 52 -2.74 -3.64 6.73
CA ARG A 52 -2.15 -4.19 7.95
C ARG A 52 -1.89 -3.11 9.00
N ARG A 53 -1.39 -1.94 8.59
CA ARG A 53 -1.16 -0.80 9.49
C ARG A 53 -2.47 -0.24 10.04
N ALA A 54 -3.46 -0.04 9.18
CA ALA A 54 -4.78 0.45 9.57
C ALA A 54 -5.47 -0.51 10.56
N VAL A 55 -5.38 -1.82 10.35
CA VAL A 55 -5.85 -2.83 11.33
C VAL A 55 -5.13 -2.70 12.66
N ALA A 56 -3.80 -2.59 12.64
CA ALA A 56 -3.01 -2.48 13.87
C ALA A 56 -3.34 -1.20 14.65
N ALA A 57 -3.70 -0.11 13.95
CA ALA A 57 -4.16 1.14 14.52
C ALA A 57 -5.66 1.16 14.85
N ASN A 58 -6.42 0.13 14.45
CA ASN A 58 -7.88 0.09 14.48
C ASN A 58 -8.52 1.31 13.75
N ASP A 59 -7.89 1.73 12.65
CA ASP A 59 -8.31 2.85 11.82
C ASP A 59 -9.26 2.36 10.71
N LEU A 60 -10.55 2.41 11.03
CA LEU A 60 -11.62 2.00 10.11
C LEU A 60 -11.77 2.96 8.92
N LEU A 61 -11.41 4.24 9.09
CA LEU A 61 -11.52 5.24 8.02
C LEU A 61 -10.44 4.99 6.97
N GLU A 62 -9.23 4.67 7.41
CA GLU A 62 -8.14 4.33 6.50
C GLU A 62 -8.45 3.02 5.75
N LEU A 63 -9.01 2.00 6.41
CA LEU A 63 -9.49 0.79 5.73
C LEU A 63 -10.55 1.07 4.66
N GLN A 64 -11.50 1.98 4.93
CA GLN A 64 -12.47 2.43 3.93
C GLN A 64 -11.78 3.10 2.74
N ARG A 65 -10.82 3.97 3.00
CA ARG A 65 -10.07 4.67 1.95
C ARG A 65 -9.28 3.68 1.07
N ILE A 66 -8.58 2.72 1.68
CA ILE A 66 -7.79 1.71 0.96
C ILE A 66 -8.70 0.87 0.05
N ARG A 67 -9.87 0.48 0.55
CA ARG A 67 -10.90 -0.19 -0.25
C ARG A 67 -11.36 0.69 -1.42
N ASP A 68 -11.66 1.96 -1.17
CA ASP A 68 -12.13 2.89 -2.20
C ASP A 68 -11.05 3.19 -3.26
N ALA A 69 -9.76 3.05 -2.91
CA ALA A 69 -8.64 3.08 -3.84
C ALA A 69 -8.50 1.81 -4.70
N GLY A 70 -9.34 0.80 -4.47
CA GLY A 70 -9.45 -0.41 -5.29
C GLY A 70 -8.82 -1.67 -4.68
N TYR A 71 -8.39 -1.64 -3.42
CA TYR A 71 -7.89 -2.83 -2.74
C TYR A 71 -9.01 -3.50 -1.93
N ASP A 72 -9.70 -4.43 -2.58
CA ASP A 72 -10.92 -5.08 -2.04
C ASP A 72 -10.71 -5.79 -0.69
N GLU A 73 -9.52 -6.35 -0.45
CA GLU A 73 -9.20 -7.06 0.79
C GLU A 73 -9.28 -6.13 2.03
N ALA A 74 -9.02 -4.82 1.87
CA ALA A 74 -9.25 -3.85 2.95
C ALA A 74 -10.73 -3.77 3.35
N GLY A 75 -11.65 -3.91 2.39
CA GLY A 75 -13.08 -3.93 2.64
C GLY A 75 -13.50 -5.17 3.42
N GLU A 76 -12.99 -6.34 3.06
CA GLU A 76 -13.26 -7.59 3.80
C GLU A 76 -12.78 -7.52 5.25
N VAL A 77 -11.60 -6.92 5.45
CA VAL A 77 -11.03 -6.70 6.78
C VAL A 77 -11.85 -5.69 7.58
N LEU A 78 -12.28 -4.60 6.96
CA LEU A 78 -13.17 -3.62 7.58
C LEU A 78 -14.48 -4.27 8.04
N ASP A 79 -15.14 -5.02 7.16
CA ASP A 79 -16.40 -5.70 7.48
C ASP A 79 -16.22 -6.66 8.66
N ARG A 80 -15.10 -7.39 8.71
CA ARG A 80 -14.76 -8.28 9.85
C ARG A 80 -14.58 -7.54 11.18
N LEU A 81 -14.06 -6.31 11.15
CA LEU A 81 -13.87 -5.51 12.37
C LEU A 81 -15.15 -4.84 12.86
N LEU A 82 -16.19 -4.76 12.01
CA LEU A 82 -17.48 -4.16 12.32
C LEU A 82 -18.53 -5.17 12.82
N ASP A 83 -18.28 -6.47 12.68
CA ASP A 83 -19.11 -7.58 13.18
C ASP A 83 -18.87 -7.85 14.68
#